data_AF-A0A4R3ZBL7-F1
#
_entry.id   AF-A0A4R3ZBL7-F1
#
_cell.length_a   1.000
_cell.length_b   1.000
_cell.length_c   1.000
_cell.angle_alpha   90.00
_cell.angle_beta   90.00
_cell.angle_gamma   90.00
#
_symmetry.space_group_name_H-M   'P 1'
#
loop_
_entity.id
_entity.type
_entity.pdbx_description
1 polymer ?
#
loop_
_entity_poly.entity_id
_entity_poly.type
_entity_poly.pdbx_seq_one_letter_code
_entity_poly.pdbx_strand_id
1 'polypeptide(L)'
;MDSFDESDSYFYNNRSTLEKVIGYKNVGSDLCMNKFCGNTILCNMYNPMRLLGNDNVSIKIRDFSVIAGEIASYYNCTSFPTYMYNNNIKVHFKDYHFFKMSIKRKNKQGFILFSIICSINYVTVFIENYFIDEIPQKLKFAYLLYYYLCDFINEFNAYNNTNFTIDTTFKNRDFRNCLAHYGLGNFIKEKEIIGNDILKGLTNKAFNLDYLTTKKEIFNRLNELESEIEKFILK
;
A
#
# COMPACT_ATOMS: atom_id res chain seq x y z
N MET A 1 -9.38 6.75 -12.15
CA MET A 1 -10.74 7.20 -11.76
C MET A 1 -11.77 6.15 -12.15
N ASP A 2 -11.56 5.47 -13.27
CA ASP A 2 -12.42 4.41 -13.83
C ASP A 2 -12.85 3.36 -12.81
N SER A 3 -11.95 2.86 -11.96
CA SER A 3 -12.30 1.89 -10.91
C SER A 3 -13.25 2.45 -9.83
N PHE A 4 -13.17 3.75 -9.53
CA PHE A 4 -14.13 4.40 -8.63
C PHE A 4 -15.49 4.53 -9.32
N ASP A 5 -15.50 4.99 -10.57
CA ASP A 5 -16.73 5.16 -11.34
C ASP A 5 -17.43 3.81 -11.60
N GLU A 6 -16.66 2.73 -11.80
CA GLU A 6 -17.19 1.35 -11.87
C GLU A 6 -17.83 0.93 -10.53
N SER A 7 -17.13 1.15 -9.40
CA SER A 7 -17.65 0.85 -8.07
C SER A 7 -18.95 1.61 -7.79
N ASP A 8 -18.95 2.93 -8.05
CA ASP A 8 -20.09 3.78 -7.83
C ASP A 8 -21.29 3.34 -8.67
N SER A 9 -21.08 3.06 -9.95
CA SER A 9 -22.11 2.56 -10.87
C SER A 9 -22.66 1.21 -10.45
N TYR A 10 -21.78 0.27 -10.09
CA TYR A 10 -22.17 -1.07 -9.65
C TYR A 10 -23.04 -1.00 -8.39
N PHE A 11 -22.59 -0.28 -7.37
CA PHE A 11 -23.35 -0.17 -6.13
C PHE A 11 -24.60 0.70 -6.30
N TYR A 12 -24.61 1.73 -7.14
CA TYR A 12 -25.82 2.47 -7.45
C TYR A 12 -26.89 1.55 -8.07
N ASN A 13 -26.52 0.76 -9.08
CA ASN A 13 -27.47 -0.07 -9.83
C ASN A 13 -28.10 -1.19 -8.98
N ASN A 14 -27.38 -1.68 -7.98
CA ASN A 14 -27.84 -2.75 -7.08
C ASN A 14 -28.65 -2.27 -5.87
N ARG A 15 -29.10 -1.01 -5.85
CA ARG A 15 -29.78 -0.38 -4.70
C ARG A 15 -31.22 -0.01 -5.00
N SER A 16 -32.05 -0.10 -3.97
CA SER A 16 -33.42 0.38 -4.01
C SER A 16 -33.48 1.90 -4.22
N THR A 17 -34.62 2.40 -4.72
CA THR A 17 -34.85 3.84 -4.89
C THR A 17 -34.64 4.63 -3.59
N LEU A 18 -35.07 4.06 -2.46
CA LEU A 18 -34.91 4.69 -1.15
C LEU A 18 -33.42 4.78 -0.76
N GLU A 19 -32.65 3.69 -0.93
CA GLU A 19 -31.20 3.70 -0.65
C GLU A 19 -30.44 4.68 -1.55
N LYS A 20 -30.86 4.85 -2.81
CA LYS A 20 -30.27 5.85 -3.72
C LYS A 20 -30.44 7.28 -3.20
N VAL A 21 -31.59 7.58 -2.60
CA VAL A 21 -31.89 8.90 -2.00
C VAL A 21 -31.15 9.08 -0.67
N ILE A 22 -31.27 8.13 0.25
CA ILE A 22 -30.67 8.21 1.61
C ILE A 22 -29.14 8.16 1.53
N GLY A 23 -28.59 7.38 0.59
CA GLY A 23 -27.17 7.17 0.38
C GLY A 23 -26.79 5.71 0.50
N TYR A 24 -26.32 5.14 -0.60
CA TYR A 24 -25.75 3.79 -0.66
C TYR A 24 -24.26 3.84 -0.34
N LYS A 25 -23.64 2.70 -0.02
CA LYS A 25 -22.20 2.63 0.19
C LYS A 25 -21.49 2.30 -1.13
N ASN A 26 -20.46 3.06 -1.47
CA ASN A 26 -19.71 2.91 -2.72
C ASN A 26 -18.19 2.68 -2.52
N VAL A 27 -17.71 2.83 -1.28
CA VAL A 27 -16.31 2.58 -0.91
C VAL A 27 -16.27 1.88 0.46
N GLY A 28 -15.68 0.69 0.51
CA GLY A 28 -15.23 0.07 1.76
C GLY A 28 -13.82 0.55 2.11
N SER A 29 -13.52 0.65 3.40
CA SER A 29 -12.16 0.93 3.89
C SER A 29 -11.74 -0.04 4.98
N ASP A 30 -10.44 -0.34 5.00
CA ASP A 30 -9.79 -1.15 6.03
C ASP A 30 -9.19 -0.24 7.09
N LEU A 31 -9.52 -0.47 8.36
CA LEU A 31 -8.99 0.27 9.50
C LEU A 31 -8.11 -0.66 10.34
N CYS A 32 -6.84 -0.30 10.48
CA CYS A 32 -5.91 -0.93 11.40
C CYS A 32 -5.44 0.11 12.39
N MET A 33 -5.55 -0.18 13.70
CA MET A 33 -5.14 0.77 14.77
C MET A 33 -5.76 2.17 14.58
N ASN A 34 -7.03 2.23 14.19
CA ASN A 34 -7.78 3.45 13.88
C ASN A 34 -7.27 4.29 12.70
N LYS A 35 -6.32 3.77 11.90
CA LYS A 35 -5.83 4.39 10.67
C LYS A 35 -6.41 3.70 9.45
N PHE A 36 -6.82 4.47 8.44
CA PHE A 36 -7.27 3.94 7.16
C PHE A 36 -6.07 3.35 6.42
N CYS A 37 -6.08 2.04 6.18
CA CYS A 37 -4.97 1.27 5.59
C CYS A 37 -5.32 0.63 4.23
N GLY A 38 -6.53 0.86 3.74
CA GLY A 38 -6.97 0.28 2.48
C GLY A 38 -8.34 0.79 2.10
N ASN A 39 -8.65 0.68 0.81
CA ASN A 39 -10.01 0.92 0.32
C ASN A 39 -10.32 0.02 -0.88
N THR A 40 -11.61 -0.25 -1.10
CA THR A 40 -12.07 -1.18 -2.14
C THR A 40 -11.57 -0.81 -3.53
N ILE A 41 -11.37 0.48 -3.83
CA ILE A 41 -10.91 0.91 -5.15
C ILE A 41 -9.45 0.54 -5.36
N LEU A 42 -8.59 0.78 -4.37
CA LEU A 42 -7.20 0.31 -4.39
C LEU A 42 -7.14 -1.21 -4.49
N CYS A 43 -7.95 -1.91 -3.70
CA CYS A 43 -8.03 -3.38 -3.76
C CYS A 43 -8.42 -3.87 -5.17
N ASN A 44 -9.35 -3.21 -5.84
CA ASN A 44 -9.74 -3.54 -7.22
C ASN A 44 -8.63 -3.20 -8.22
N MET A 45 -7.92 -2.09 -8.04
CA MET A 45 -6.82 -1.69 -8.93
C MET A 45 -5.60 -2.63 -8.84
N TYR A 46 -5.33 -3.17 -7.66
CA TYR A 46 -4.18 -4.07 -7.45
C TYR A 46 -4.51 -5.54 -7.74
N ASN A 47 -5.79 -5.90 -7.84
CA ASN A 47 -6.18 -7.26 -8.13
C ASN A 47 -6.18 -7.51 -9.65
N PRO A 48 -5.45 -8.52 -10.16
CA PRO A 48 -5.51 -8.88 -11.57
C PRO A 48 -6.86 -9.51 -11.96
N MET A 49 -7.70 -9.86 -10.98
CA MET A 49 -9.03 -10.41 -11.19
C MET A 49 -10.11 -9.38 -10.87
N ARG A 50 -11.15 -9.33 -11.71
CA ARG A 50 -12.34 -8.52 -11.43
C ARG A 50 -12.97 -8.95 -10.12
N LEU A 51 -13.14 -7.99 -9.21
CA LEU A 51 -13.75 -8.22 -7.90
C LEU A 51 -15.28 -8.05 -7.93
N LEU A 52 -15.75 -6.96 -8.54
CA LEU A 52 -17.16 -6.60 -8.55
C LEU A 52 -17.99 -7.61 -9.37
N GLY A 53 -19.02 -8.18 -8.74
CA GLY A 53 -19.90 -9.18 -9.36
C GLY A 53 -19.25 -10.54 -9.62
N ASN A 54 -18.11 -10.84 -9.00
CA ASN A 54 -17.40 -12.12 -9.17
C ASN A 54 -17.38 -12.92 -7.85
N ASP A 55 -18.45 -13.68 -7.62
CA ASP A 55 -18.62 -14.47 -6.38
C ASP A 55 -17.57 -15.58 -6.21
N ASN A 56 -16.91 -15.97 -7.31
CA ASN A 56 -15.91 -17.05 -7.32
C ASN A 56 -14.47 -16.56 -7.14
N VAL A 57 -14.24 -15.26 -6.95
CA VAL A 57 -12.88 -14.71 -6.84
C VAL A 57 -12.12 -15.28 -5.64
N SER A 58 -12.82 -15.51 -4.52
CA SER A 58 -12.23 -16.09 -3.30
C SER A 58 -11.73 -17.53 -3.53
N ILE A 59 -12.48 -18.32 -4.27
CA ILE A 59 -12.13 -19.70 -4.64
C ILE A 59 -10.86 -19.67 -5.52
N LYS A 60 -10.81 -18.80 -6.53
CA LYS A 60 -9.62 -18.66 -7.38
C LYS A 60 -8.38 -18.23 -6.59
N ILE A 61 -8.52 -17.27 -5.67
CA ILE A 61 -7.40 -16.82 -4.83
C ILE A 61 -6.89 -17.95 -3.93
N ARG A 62 -7.79 -18.76 -3.36
CA ARG A 62 -7.44 -19.95 -2.60
C ARG A 62 -6.64 -20.93 -3.46
N ASP A 63 -7.14 -21.26 -4.64
CA ASP A 63 -6.52 -22.24 -5.53
C ASP A 63 -5.13 -21.78 -5.99
N PHE A 64 -4.95 -20.49 -6.30
CA PHE A 64 -3.63 -19.93 -6.56
C PHE A 64 -2.68 -20.01 -5.37
N SER A 65 -3.18 -19.80 -4.15
CA SER A 65 -2.37 -19.94 -2.92
C SER A 65 -1.87 -21.37 -2.73
N VAL A 66 -2.69 -22.38 -3.07
CA VAL A 66 -2.29 -23.81 -3.02
C VAL A 66 -1.14 -24.06 -4.00
N ILE A 67 -1.30 -23.64 -5.26
CA ILE A 67 -0.26 -23.80 -6.28
C ILE A 67 1.04 -23.09 -5.87
N ALA A 68 0.95 -21.86 -5.34
CA ALA A 68 2.13 -21.14 -4.86
C ALA A 68 2.83 -21.89 -3.72
N GLY A 69 2.08 -22.49 -2.81
CA GLY A 69 2.60 -23.33 -1.72
C GLY A 69 3.30 -24.61 -2.23
N GLU A 70 2.72 -25.27 -3.23
CA GLU A 70 3.33 -26.45 -3.88
C GLU A 70 4.66 -26.09 -4.55
N ILE A 71 4.71 -24.97 -5.28
CA ILE A 71 5.94 -24.46 -5.90
C ILE A 71 6.99 -24.13 -4.82
N ALA A 72 6.60 -23.45 -3.74
CA ALA A 72 7.51 -23.14 -2.64
C ALA A 72 8.05 -24.43 -1.99
N SER A 73 7.20 -25.44 -1.79
CA SER A 73 7.59 -26.74 -1.27
C SER A 73 8.59 -27.46 -2.18
N TYR A 74 8.39 -27.40 -3.51
CA TYR A 74 9.31 -27.96 -4.49
C TYR A 74 10.73 -27.38 -4.38
N TYR A 75 10.85 -26.09 -4.06
CA TYR A 75 12.13 -25.43 -3.79
C TYR A 75 12.61 -25.55 -2.33
N ASN A 76 12.06 -26.50 -1.57
CA ASN A 76 12.40 -26.78 -0.18
C ASN A 76 12.18 -25.60 0.77
N CYS A 77 11.27 -24.67 0.43
CA CYS A 77 11.00 -23.50 1.26
C CYS A 77 10.29 -23.85 2.58
N THR A 78 9.79 -25.08 2.72
CA THR A 78 9.24 -25.62 3.97
C THR A 78 10.28 -25.69 5.10
N SER A 79 11.57 -25.60 4.76
CA SER A 79 12.66 -25.52 5.74
C SER A 79 12.88 -24.13 6.34
N PHE A 80 12.27 -23.09 5.78
CA PHE A 80 12.37 -21.73 6.34
C PHE A 80 11.33 -21.50 7.44
N PRO A 81 11.68 -20.75 8.50
CA PRO A 81 10.73 -20.39 9.53
C PRO A 81 9.59 -19.54 8.95
N THR A 82 8.37 -19.79 9.41
CA THR A 82 7.22 -18.93 9.12
C THR A 82 7.38 -17.61 9.85
N TYR A 83 7.03 -16.50 9.19
CA TYR A 83 6.95 -15.21 9.87
C TYR A 83 5.87 -15.21 10.93
N MET A 84 6.18 -14.61 12.07
CA MET A 84 5.27 -14.46 13.19
C MET A 84 4.38 -13.23 13.01
N TYR A 85 3.09 -13.41 13.28
CA TYR A 85 2.08 -12.35 13.15
C TYR A 85 1.62 -11.86 14.52
N ASN A 86 1.31 -10.57 14.60
CA ASN A 86 0.75 -9.97 15.79
C ASN A 86 -0.76 -10.18 15.85
N ASN A 87 -1.17 -11.27 16.52
CA ASN A 87 -2.58 -11.64 16.68
C ASN A 87 -3.42 -10.64 17.49
N ASN A 88 -2.80 -9.65 18.15
CA ASN A 88 -3.52 -8.61 18.88
C ASN A 88 -4.02 -7.49 17.95
N ILE A 89 -3.47 -7.39 16.73
CA ILE A 89 -3.90 -6.39 15.76
C ILE A 89 -5.21 -6.84 15.11
N LYS A 90 -6.24 -6.04 15.33
CA LYS A 90 -7.55 -6.23 14.70
C LYS A 90 -7.71 -5.25 13.55
N VAL A 91 -8.01 -5.79 12.38
CA VAL A 91 -8.43 -5.02 11.21
C VAL A 91 -9.95 -4.97 11.19
N HIS A 92 -10.49 -3.76 11.08
CA HIS A 92 -11.92 -3.50 11.01
C HIS A 92 -12.28 -3.00 9.62
N PHE A 93 -13.44 -3.43 9.12
CA PHE A 93 -13.95 -2.99 7.83
C PHE A 93 -15.11 -2.02 8.06
N LYS A 94 -15.13 -0.93 7.30
CA LYS A 94 -16.26 -0.01 7.32
C LYS A 94 -16.55 0.51 5.93
N ASP A 95 -17.83 0.44 5.58
CA ASP A 95 -18.32 0.92 4.31
C ASP A 95 -18.89 2.33 4.43
N TYR A 96 -18.63 3.12 3.40
CA TYR A 96 -19.03 4.51 3.31
C TYR A 96 -19.62 4.83 1.94
N HIS A 97 -20.45 5.87 1.92
CA HIS A 97 -20.62 6.67 0.72
C HIS A 97 -19.55 7.77 0.77
N PHE A 98 -18.51 7.70 -0.07
CA PHE A 98 -17.34 8.58 0.08
C PHE A 98 -17.73 10.07 0.15
N PHE A 99 -18.59 10.54 -0.74
CA PHE A 99 -19.02 11.95 -0.76
C PHE A 99 -19.95 12.35 0.40
N LYS A 100 -20.44 11.39 1.21
CA LYS A 100 -21.24 11.66 2.41
C LYS A 100 -20.44 11.45 3.71
N MET A 101 -19.18 10.99 3.64
CA MET A 101 -18.31 10.85 4.81
C MET A 101 -18.07 12.19 5.52
N SER A 102 -17.70 12.14 6.80
CA SER A 102 -17.31 13.32 7.59
C SER A 102 -15.91 13.85 7.25
N ILE A 103 -15.57 13.93 5.96
CA ILE A 103 -14.30 14.49 5.45
C ILE A 103 -14.51 15.93 4.98
N LYS A 104 -13.45 16.76 5.04
CA LYS A 104 -13.48 18.16 4.59
C LYS A 104 -13.62 18.26 3.06
N ARG A 105 -12.92 17.40 2.31
CA ARG A 105 -12.86 17.44 0.84
C ARG A 105 -13.62 16.28 0.21
N LYS A 106 -14.88 16.52 -0.15
CA LYS A 106 -15.81 15.54 -0.74
C LYS A 106 -15.81 15.61 -2.27
N ASN A 107 -14.65 15.46 -2.90
CA ASN A 107 -14.49 15.52 -4.35
C ASN A 107 -13.46 14.47 -4.83
N LYS A 108 -13.27 14.35 -6.15
CA LYS A 108 -12.32 13.39 -6.75
C LYS A 108 -10.89 13.59 -6.22
N GLN A 109 -10.46 14.85 -6.08
CA GLN A 109 -9.17 15.21 -5.49
C GLN A 109 -9.02 14.65 -4.06
N GLY A 110 -10.03 14.85 -3.21
CA GLY A 110 -10.06 14.32 -1.85
C GLY A 110 -10.03 12.79 -1.81
N PHE A 111 -10.65 12.12 -2.78
CA PHE A 111 -10.59 10.66 -2.90
C PHE A 111 -9.19 10.13 -3.25
N ILE A 112 -8.49 10.80 -4.16
CA ILE A 112 -7.12 10.45 -4.52
C ILE A 112 -6.21 10.61 -3.30
N LEU A 113 -6.30 11.75 -2.61
CA LEU A 113 -5.56 12.02 -1.38
C LEU A 113 -5.88 11.01 -0.26
N PHE A 114 -7.15 10.64 -0.09
CA PHE A 114 -7.55 9.58 0.84
C PHE A 114 -6.91 8.23 0.47
N SER A 115 -6.83 7.90 -0.81
CA SER A 115 -6.19 6.67 -1.28
C SER A 115 -4.67 6.66 -1.07
N ILE A 116 -4.02 7.82 -1.13
CA ILE A 116 -2.60 7.97 -0.76
C ILE A 116 -2.41 7.68 0.73
N ILE A 117 -3.23 8.28 1.61
CA ILE A 117 -3.21 7.99 3.06
C ILE A 117 -3.40 6.49 3.32
N CYS A 118 -4.40 5.87 2.67
CA CYS A 118 -4.61 4.42 2.76
C CYS A 118 -3.35 3.63 2.42
N SER A 119 -2.68 3.98 1.33
CA SER A 119 -1.48 3.28 0.86
C SER A 119 -0.28 3.49 1.79
N ILE A 120 -0.12 4.70 2.34
CA ILE A 120 0.95 4.99 3.31
C ILE A 120 0.73 4.18 4.59
N ASN A 121 -0.45 4.29 5.19
CA ASN A 121 -0.79 3.60 6.43
C ASN A 121 -0.82 2.07 6.26
N TYR A 122 -1.16 1.56 5.07
CA TYR A 122 -0.99 0.14 4.76
C TYR A 122 0.43 -0.33 5.08
N VAL A 123 1.45 0.45 4.69
CA VAL A 123 2.83 0.07 4.91
C VAL A 123 3.31 0.45 6.32
N THR A 124 3.11 1.70 6.72
CA THR A 124 3.70 2.26 7.95
C THR A 124 2.98 1.83 9.22
N VAL A 125 1.70 1.43 9.12
CA VAL A 125 0.90 0.94 10.24
C VAL A 125 0.66 -0.56 10.11
N PHE A 126 0.01 -1.01 9.03
CA PHE A 126 -0.39 -2.41 8.94
C PHE A 126 0.81 -3.34 8.74
N ILE A 127 1.59 -3.22 7.67
CA ILE A 127 2.74 -4.11 7.40
C ILE A 127 3.79 -4.02 8.52
N GLU A 128 4.08 -2.82 9.03
CA GLU A 128 5.07 -2.63 10.10
C GLU A 128 4.70 -3.37 11.39
N ASN A 129 3.43 -3.32 11.81
CA ASN A 129 3.02 -3.82 13.12
C ASN A 129 2.41 -5.24 13.06
N TYR A 130 1.86 -5.65 11.91
CA TYR A 130 1.25 -6.96 11.73
C TYR A 130 2.28 -8.09 11.70
N PHE A 131 3.44 -7.85 11.09
CA PHE A 131 4.57 -8.78 11.13
C PHE A 131 5.46 -8.44 12.34
N ILE A 132 5.60 -9.40 13.26
CA ILE A 132 6.46 -9.23 14.44
C ILE A 132 7.92 -9.15 14.02
N ASP A 133 8.31 -10.03 13.09
CA ASP A 133 9.68 -10.10 12.60
C ASP A 133 10.06 -8.88 11.76
N GLU A 134 11.32 -8.47 11.85
CA GLU A 134 11.87 -7.49 10.90
C GLU A 134 12.22 -8.20 9.60
N ILE A 135 11.43 -7.94 8.56
CA ILE A 135 11.51 -8.63 7.27
C ILE A 135 11.77 -7.64 6.12
N PRO A 136 12.49 -8.05 5.06
CA PRO A 136 12.77 -7.22 3.87
C PRO A 136 11.57 -6.48 3.29
N GLN A 137 10.39 -7.11 3.38
CA GLN A 137 9.13 -6.63 2.81
C GLN A 137 8.68 -5.30 3.42
N LYS A 138 9.00 -5.03 4.69
CA LYS A 138 8.64 -3.77 5.38
C LYS A 138 9.25 -2.57 4.66
N LEU A 139 10.56 -2.58 4.42
CA LEU A 139 11.22 -1.54 3.63
C LEU A 139 10.87 -1.64 2.13
N LYS A 140 10.81 -2.85 1.57
CA LYS A 140 10.51 -3.00 0.13
C LYS A 140 9.21 -2.30 -0.27
N PHE A 141 8.12 -2.54 0.45
CA PHE A 141 6.84 -1.92 0.14
C PHE A 141 6.86 -0.41 0.40
N ALA A 142 7.50 0.03 1.48
CA ALA A 142 7.60 1.45 1.82
C ALA A 142 8.38 2.22 0.75
N TYR A 143 9.52 1.68 0.33
CA TYR A 143 10.38 2.32 -0.64
C TYR A 143 9.75 2.40 -2.02
N LEU A 144 9.08 1.33 -2.48
CA LEU A 144 8.39 1.35 -3.77
C LEU A 144 7.27 2.39 -3.78
N LEU A 145 6.47 2.46 -2.71
CA LEU A 145 5.45 3.49 -2.55
C LEU A 145 6.07 4.90 -2.56
N TYR A 146 7.08 5.13 -1.72
CA TYR A 146 7.83 6.39 -1.64
C TYR A 146 8.34 6.84 -3.02
N TYR A 147 9.02 5.94 -3.74
CA TYR A 147 9.63 6.26 -5.03
C TYR A 147 8.61 6.78 -6.05
N TYR A 148 7.44 6.14 -6.14
CA TYR A 148 6.38 6.57 -7.06
C TYR A 148 5.67 7.83 -6.56
N LEU A 149 5.49 7.99 -5.24
CA LEU A 149 4.93 9.21 -4.67
C LEU A 149 5.80 10.44 -4.93
N CYS A 150 7.13 10.29 -5.01
CA CYS A 150 8.02 11.41 -5.32
C CYS A 150 7.65 12.14 -6.62
N ASP A 151 7.30 11.41 -7.69
CA ASP A 151 6.86 12.02 -8.95
C ASP A 151 5.38 12.38 -8.91
N PHE A 152 4.56 11.48 -8.40
CA PHE A 152 3.11 11.65 -8.38
C PHE A 152 2.68 12.90 -7.60
N ILE A 153 3.31 13.21 -6.46
CA ILE A 153 2.97 14.39 -5.67
C ILE A 153 3.31 15.69 -6.41
N ASN A 154 4.41 15.73 -7.16
CA ASN A 154 4.77 16.89 -7.97
C ASN A 154 3.74 17.13 -9.08
N GLU A 155 3.35 16.08 -9.80
CA GLU A 155 2.31 16.15 -10.84
C GLU A 155 0.94 16.52 -10.25
N PHE A 156 0.60 15.92 -9.11
CA PHE A 156 -0.65 16.20 -8.39
C PHE A 156 -0.72 17.67 -7.96
N ASN A 157 0.36 18.22 -7.42
CA ASN A 157 0.46 19.62 -7.02
C ASN A 157 0.27 20.56 -8.19
N ALA A 158 0.95 20.29 -9.31
CA ALA A 158 0.83 21.10 -10.53
C ALA A 158 -0.59 21.09 -11.09
N TYR A 159 -1.24 19.92 -11.12
CA TYR A 159 -2.60 19.79 -11.66
C TYR A 159 -3.68 20.41 -10.76
N ASN A 160 -3.53 20.29 -9.43
CA ASN A 160 -4.56 20.69 -8.48
C ASN A 160 -4.29 22.01 -7.75
N ASN A 161 -3.19 22.70 -8.08
CA ASN A 161 -2.73 23.90 -7.39
C ASN A 161 -2.61 23.70 -5.86
N THR A 162 -1.92 22.62 -5.47
CA THR A 162 -1.59 22.30 -4.06
C THR A 162 -0.08 22.34 -3.83
N ASN A 163 0.35 22.21 -2.56
CA ASN A 163 1.74 22.37 -2.15
C ASN A 163 2.20 21.28 -1.17
N PHE A 164 1.77 20.04 -1.36
CA PHE A 164 2.23 18.90 -0.54
C PHE A 164 3.71 18.63 -0.79
N THR A 165 4.47 18.32 0.25
CA THR A 165 5.91 18.11 0.14
C THR A 165 6.29 16.65 0.37
N ILE A 166 7.22 16.14 -0.44
CA ILE A 166 7.89 14.86 -0.20
C ILE A 166 9.38 15.02 -0.50
N ASP A 167 10.22 14.77 0.50
CA ASP A 167 11.68 14.82 0.32
C ASP A 167 12.12 13.69 -0.63
N THR A 168 12.75 14.04 -1.74
CA THR A 168 13.18 13.12 -2.80
C THR A 168 14.63 12.63 -2.65
N THR A 169 15.32 12.96 -1.54
CA THR A 169 16.73 12.62 -1.29
C THR A 169 17.05 11.14 -1.48
N PHE A 170 16.13 10.24 -1.14
CA PHE A 170 16.32 8.79 -1.26
C PHE A 170 15.78 8.19 -2.57
N LYS A 171 15.32 9.01 -3.51
CA LYS A 171 14.76 8.53 -4.78
C LYS A 171 15.89 8.03 -5.69
N ASN A 172 15.96 6.71 -5.88
CA ASN A 172 17.00 6.04 -6.65
C ASN A 172 16.37 4.97 -7.56
N ARG A 173 16.55 5.16 -8.88
CA ARG A 173 15.94 4.29 -9.89
C ARG A 173 16.51 2.88 -9.87
N ASP A 174 17.81 2.72 -9.66
CA ASP A 174 18.47 1.42 -9.71
C ASP A 174 18.09 0.57 -8.49
N PHE A 175 18.03 1.19 -7.31
CA PHE A 175 17.53 0.53 -6.10
C PHE A 175 16.04 0.17 -6.24
N ARG A 176 15.21 1.07 -6.79
CA ARG A 176 13.81 0.73 -7.12
C ARG A 176 13.73 -0.46 -8.07
N ASN A 177 14.52 -0.46 -9.13
CA ASN A 177 14.55 -1.52 -10.14
C ASN A 177 14.97 -2.86 -9.51
N CYS A 178 15.93 -2.85 -8.60
CA CYS A 178 16.33 -4.02 -7.81
C CYS A 178 15.17 -4.57 -6.96
N LEU A 179 14.39 -3.69 -6.32
CA LEU A 179 13.29 -4.14 -5.48
C LEU A 179 12.07 -4.62 -6.30
N ALA A 180 11.82 -4.02 -7.46
CA ALA A 180 10.62 -4.24 -8.26
C ALA A 180 10.75 -5.33 -9.34
N HIS A 181 11.91 -5.44 -10.00
CA HIS A 181 12.04 -6.18 -11.26
C HIS A 181 13.23 -7.12 -11.32
N TYR A 182 14.37 -6.70 -10.78
CA TYR A 182 15.63 -7.41 -10.98
C TYR A 182 16.15 -7.96 -9.65
N GLY A 183 16.36 -9.27 -9.57
CA GLY A 183 16.92 -9.89 -8.38
C GLY A 183 18.27 -9.29 -7.95
N LEU A 184 18.65 -9.55 -6.70
CA LEU A 184 19.81 -8.97 -6.01
C LEU A 184 21.09 -8.90 -6.88
N GLY A 185 21.36 -9.93 -7.68
CA GLY A 185 22.58 -10.04 -8.50
C GLY A 185 22.79 -8.96 -9.56
N ASN A 186 21.75 -8.21 -9.94
CA ASN A 186 21.90 -7.09 -10.89
C ASN A 186 22.33 -5.80 -10.20
N PHE A 187 22.16 -5.69 -8.88
CA PHE A 187 22.46 -4.47 -8.14
C PHE A 187 23.69 -4.61 -7.25
N ILE A 188 23.94 -5.77 -6.64
CA ILE A 188 25.05 -5.98 -5.71
C ILE A 188 25.96 -7.13 -6.18
N LYS A 189 27.28 -6.96 -6.05
CA LYS A 189 28.28 -8.00 -6.29
C LYS A 189 28.44 -8.86 -5.04
N GLU A 190 28.89 -10.09 -5.20
CA GLU A 190 29.07 -11.03 -4.08
C GLU A 190 29.95 -10.47 -2.95
N LYS A 191 31.05 -9.80 -3.31
CA LYS A 191 31.96 -9.14 -2.35
C LYS A 191 31.35 -7.95 -1.59
N GLU A 192 30.22 -7.44 -2.04
CA GLU A 192 29.50 -6.32 -1.42
C GLU A 192 28.39 -6.81 -0.47
N ILE A 193 28.13 -8.13 -0.41
CA ILE A 193 27.09 -8.73 0.43
C ILE A 193 27.45 -8.56 1.90
N ILE A 194 26.52 -7.98 2.66
CA ILE A 194 26.63 -7.86 4.12
C ILE A 194 25.70 -8.90 4.75
N GLY A 195 26.26 -10.04 5.17
CA GLY A 195 25.48 -11.21 5.60
C GLY A 195 24.47 -10.95 6.74
N ASN A 196 24.82 -10.07 7.68
CA ASN A 196 23.98 -9.75 8.84
C ASN A 196 22.95 -8.64 8.57
N ASP A 197 23.03 -7.95 7.42
CA ASP A 197 22.04 -6.95 7.03
C ASP A 197 20.80 -7.63 6.42
N ILE A 198 19.61 -7.10 6.72
CA ILE A 198 18.32 -7.70 6.31
C ILE A 198 18.17 -7.67 4.78
N LEU A 199 18.60 -6.57 4.15
CA LEU A 199 18.67 -6.44 2.70
C LEU A 199 20.08 -6.69 2.16
N LYS A 200 20.92 -7.43 2.90
CA LYS A 200 22.23 -7.89 2.45
C LYS A 200 23.14 -6.79 1.92
N GLY A 201 22.99 -5.55 2.40
CA GLY A 201 23.81 -4.41 2.01
C GLY A 201 23.26 -3.58 0.84
N LEU A 202 22.06 -3.86 0.32
CA LEU A 202 21.48 -3.09 -0.78
C LEU A 202 21.31 -1.60 -0.43
N THR A 203 20.85 -1.28 0.78
CA THR A 203 20.67 0.11 1.22
C THR A 203 22.01 0.82 1.42
N ASN A 204 23.03 0.11 1.88
CA ASN A 204 24.38 0.64 2.02
C ASN A 204 24.93 1.04 0.65
N LYS A 205 24.74 0.18 -0.36
CA LYS A 205 25.15 0.49 -1.73
C LYS A 205 24.37 1.67 -2.33
N ALA A 206 23.07 1.77 -2.05
CA ALA A 206 22.21 2.81 -2.63
C ALA A 206 22.40 4.18 -1.95
N PHE A 207 22.58 4.21 -0.63
CA PHE A 207 22.44 5.41 0.19
C PHE A 207 23.53 5.60 1.23
N ASN A 208 24.49 4.68 1.33
CA ASN A 208 25.50 4.64 2.39
C ASN A 208 24.88 4.58 3.80
N LEU A 209 23.74 3.88 3.93
CA LEU A 209 23.01 3.66 5.17
C LEU A 209 22.63 2.19 5.33
N ASP A 210 22.62 1.70 6.57
CA ASP A 210 22.10 0.37 6.89
C ASP A 210 20.58 0.29 6.66
N TYR A 211 20.06 -0.95 6.69
CA TYR A 211 18.64 -1.23 6.48
C TYR A 211 17.73 -0.46 7.46
N LEU A 212 18.04 -0.48 8.76
CA LEU A 212 17.17 0.08 9.80
C LEU A 212 17.12 1.61 9.69
N THR A 213 18.28 2.23 9.48
CA THR A 213 18.36 3.68 9.28
C THR A 213 17.59 4.09 8.02
N THR A 214 17.79 3.39 6.90
CA THR A 214 17.05 3.67 5.67
C THR A 214 15.54 3.50 5.84
N LYS A 215 15.09 2.42 6.52
CA LYS A 215 13.67 2.20 6.81
C LYS A 215 13.07 3.35 7.60
N LYS A 216 13.75 3.78 8.67
CA LYS A 216 13.31 4.90 9.50
C LYS A 216 13.16 6.18 8.68
N GLU A 217 14.16 6.52 7.86
CA GLU A 217 14.14 7.72 7.02
C GLU A 217 12.99 7.70 5.99
N ILE A 218 12.74 6.55 5.34
CA ILE A 218 11.64 6.42 4.39
C ILE A 218 10.28 6.51 5.09
N PHE A 219 10.12 5.86 6.24
CA PHE A 219 8.90 5.92 7.03
C PHE A 219 8.59 7.34 7.50
N ASN A 220 9.59 8.09 7.95
CA ASN A 220 9.42 9.50 8.35
C ASN A 220 8.83 10.32 7.20
N ARG A 221 9.38 10.21 5.99
CA ARG A 221 8.93 10.97 4.82
C ARG A 221 7.50 10.61 4.40
N LEU A 222 7.16 9.32 4.47
CA LEU A 222 5.79 8.88 4.20
C LEU A 222 4.81 9.41 5.26
N ASN A 223 5.17 9.35 6.54
CA ASN A 223 4.32 9.83 7.63
C ASN A 223 4.17 11.36 7.65
N GLU A 224 5.19 12.11 7.25
CA GLU A 224 5.13 13.56 7.06
C GLU A 224 4.11 13.93 5.97
N LEU A 225 4.22 13.28 4.80
CA LEU A 225 3.26 13.46 3.71
C LEU A 225 1.83 13.05 4.13
N GLU A 226 1.68 11.93 4.82
CA GLU A 226 0.39 11.47 5.35
C GLU A 226 -0.23 12.52 6.28
N SER A 227 0.55 13.08 7.19
CA SER A 227 0.12 14.12 8.13
C SER A 227 -0.30 15.42 7.41
N GLU A 228 0.42 15.83 6.36
CA GLU A 228 0.03 16.99 5.53
C GLU A 228 -1.32 16.75 4.83
N ILE A 229 -1.48 15.57 4.21
CA ILE A 229 -2.70 15.22 3.50
C ILE A 229 -3.88 15.08 4.47
N GLU A 230 -3.69 14.42 5.63
CA GLU A 230 -4.74 14.26 6.64
C GLU A 230 -5.27 15.62 7.09
N LYS A 231 -4.40 16.59 7.38
CA LYS A 231 -4.80 17.96 7.76
C LYS A 231 -5.66 18.63 6.67
N PHE A 232 -5.37 18.33 5.41
CA PHE A 232 -6.08 18.90 4.26
C PHE A 232 -7.46 18.27 4.02
N ILE A 233 -7.60 16.94 4.20
CA ILE A 233 -8.85 16.23 3.84
C ILE A 233 -9.70 15.76 5.03
N LEU A 234 -9.11 15.47 6.18
CA LEU A 234 -9.82 15.00 7.37
C LEU A 234 -10.16 16.17 8.30
N LYS A 235 -11.21 16.00 9.10
CA LYS A 235 -11.71 17.06 10.00
C LYS A 235 -10.76 17.31 11.16
#